data_AF-A0A532TK25-F1
#
_entry.id   AF-A0A532TK25-F1
#
_cell.length_a   1.000
_cell.length_b   1.000
_cell.length_c   1.000
_cell.angle_alpha   90.00
_cell.angle_beta   90.00
_cell.angle_gamma   90.00
#
_symmetry.space_group_name_H-M   'P 1'
#
loop_
_entity.id
_entity.type
_entity.pdbx_description
1 polymer ?
#
loop_
_entity_poly.entity_id
_entity_poly.type
_entity_poly.pdbx_seq_one_letter_code
_entity_poly.pdbx_strand_id
1 'polypeptide(L)'
;MIQENELITFMICIGVLIFFILNYQKLKKLSGYNLFLTSFILYTCAWCFTVIEGIIFEEVFNLIEHICYISSSGIMVAWILIAFWKRKE
;
A
#
# COMPACT_ATOMS: atom_id res chain seq x y z
N MET A 1 -5.96 16.93 12.56
CA MET A 1 -5.19 18.04 11.94
C MET A 1 -4.57 17.50 10.67
N ILE A 2 -5.06 17.90 9.50
CA ILE A 2 -4.50 17.43 8.23
C ILE A 2 -3.05 17.91 8.13
N GLN A 3 -2.11 16.98 8.07
CA GLN A 3 -0.72 17.34 7.82
C GLN A 3 -0.51 17.38 6.30
N GLU A 4 0.07 18.47 5.77
CA GLU A 4 0.35 18.59 4.33
C GLU A 4 1.14 17.39 3.80
N ASN A 5 2.01 16.82 4.64
CA ASN A 5 2.78 15.62 4.33
C ASN A 5 1.91 14.37 4.08
N GLU A 6 0.78 14.22 4.78
CA GLU A 6 -0.13 13.07 4.59
C GLU A 6 -0.79 13.14 3.21
N LEU A 7 -1.25 14.33 2.82
CA LEU A 7 -1.84 14.57 1.51
C LEU A 7 -0.83 14.35 0.38
N ILE A 8 0.39 14.89 0.53
CA ILE A 8 1.47 14.70 -0.45
C ILE A 8 1.80 13.20 -0.58
N THR A 9 1.91 12.49 0.54
CA THR A 9 2.23 11.05 0.53
C THR A 9 1.11 10.24 -0.14
N PHE A 10 -0.15 10.57 0.14
CA PHE A 10 -1.29 9.95 -0.52
C PHE A 10 -1.28 10.19 -2.04
N MET A 11 -1.00 11.42 -2.48
CA MET A 11 -0.87 11.75 -3.91
C MET A 11 0.27 10.98 -4.59
N ILE A 12 1.40 10.81 -3.92
CA ILE A 12 2.51 9.99 -4.41
C ILE A 12 2.05 8.53 -4.55
N CYS A 13 1.35 7.99 -3.55
CA CYS A 13 0.83 6.61 -3.60
C CYS A 13 -0.12 6.41 -4.80
N ILE A 14 -1.02 7.36 -5.06
CA ILE A 14 -1.87 7.36 -6.25
C ILE A 14 -1.02 7.37 -7.53
N GLY A 15 -0.01 8.23 -7.62
CA GLY A 15 0.87 8.30 -8.79
C GLY A 15 1.59 6.97 -9.06
N VAL A 16 2.08 6.32 -8.01
CA VAL A 16 2.71 4.98 -8.11
C VAL A 16 1.68 3.90 -8.49
N LEU A 17 0.46 3.98 -7.97
CA LEU A 17 -0.62 3.05 -8.34
C LEU A 17 -0.97 3.16 -9.83
N ILE A 18 -1.07 4.39 -10.35
CA ILE A 18 -1.24 4.66 -11.78
C ILE A 18 -0.06 4.06 -12.56
N PHE A 19 1.18 4.28 -12.11
CA PHE A 19 2.36 3.70 -12.73
C PHE A 19 2.30 2.16 -12.79
N PHE A 20 1.83 1.50 -11.73
CA PHE A 20 1.62 0.05 -11.71
C PHE A 20 0.56 -0.41 -12.71
N ILE A 21 -0.56 0.30 -12.81
CA ILE A 21 -1.62 -0.01 -13.78
C ILE A 21 -1.09 0.13 -15.22
N LEU A 22 -0.38 1.24 -15.51
CA LEU A 22 0.21 1.49 -16.82
C LEU A 22 1.28 0.45 -17.20
N ASN A 23 2.00 -0.09 -16.21
CA ASN A 23 3.05 -1.09 -16.41
C ASN A 23 2.63 -2.51 -15.99
N TYR A 24 1.32 -2.78 -15.91
CA TYR A 24 0.78 -4.00 -15.32
C TYR A 24 1.35 -5.29 -15.95
N GLN A 25 1.54 -5.30 -17.29
CA GLN A 25 2.11 -6.45 -17.99
C GLN A 25 3.57 -6.74 -17.61
N LYS A 26 4.35 -5.71 -17.29
CA LYS A 26 5.73 -5.87 -16.80
C LYS A 26 5.70 -6.31 -15.33
N LEU A 27 4.80 -5.74 -14.53
CA LEU A 27 4.66 -6.08 -13.11
C LEU A 27 4.27 -7.55 -12.91
N LYS A 28 3.42 -8.11 -13.78
CA LYS A 28 3.03 -9.53 -13.76
C LYS A 28 4.22 -10.51 -13.84
N LYS A 29 5.35 -10.08 -14.38
CA LYS A 29 6.57 -10.92 -14.47
C LYS A 29 7.30 -11.03 -13.13
N LEU A 30 6.98 -10.17 -12.17
CA LEU A 30 7.53 -10.22 -10.81
C LEU A 30 6.98 -11.46 -10.09
N SER A 31 7.87 -12.22 -9.45
CA SER A 31 7.46 -13.32 -8.58
C SER A 31 6.51 -12.81 -7.49
N GLY A 32 5.35 -13.44 -7.35
CA GLY A 32 4.37 -13.07 -6.33
C GLY A 32 3.74 -11.69 -6.51
N TYR A 33 3.68 -11.15 -7.75
CA TYR A 33 3.19 -9.78 -8.02
C TYR A 33 1.83 -9.46 -7.38
N ASN A 34 0.94 -10.44 -7.24
CA ASN A 34 -0.36 -10.26 -6.58
C ASN A 34 -0.20 -9.80 -5.13
N LEU A 35 0.74 -10.38 -4.38
CA LEU A 35 1.01 -10.00 -2.99
C LEU A 35 1.63 -8.60 -2.92
N PHE A 36 2.61 -8.31 -3.78
CA PHE A 36 3.19 -6.98 -3.89
C PHE A 36 2.13 -5.91 -4.17
N LEU A 37 1.30 -6.11 -5.20
CA LEU A 37 0.25 -5.17 -5.57
C LEU A 37 -0.80 -5.03 -4.46
N THR A 38 -1.21 -6.13 -3.82
CA THR A 38 -2.18 -6.11 -2.72
C THR A 38 -1.62 -5.33 -1.51
N SER A 39 -0.35 -5.56 -1.15
CA SER A 39 0.30 -4.81 -0.06
C SER A 39 0.34 -3.31 -0.35
N PHE A 40 0.61 -2.92 -1.60
CA PHE A 40 0.66 -1.52 -2.01
C PHE A 40 -0.72 -0.86 -2.07
N ILE A 41 -1.74 -1.59 -2.51
CA ILE A 41 -3.13 -1.10 -2.48
C ILE A 41 -3.55 -0.84 -1.03
N LEU A 42 -3.29 -1.78 -0.11
CA LEU A 42 -3.59 -1.58 1.31
C LEU A 42 -2.84 -0.39 1.92
N TYR A 43 -1.57 -0.21 1.55
CA TYR A 43 -0.78 0.94 1.97
C TYR A 43 -1.39 2.26 1.47
N THR A 44 -1.84 2.30 0.21
CA THR A 44 -2.52 3.46 -0.36
C THR A 44 -3.86 3.73 0.33
N CYS A 45 -4.61 2.67 0.66
CA CYS A 45 -5.84 2.78 1.45
C CYS A 45 -5.57 3.34 2.86
N ALA A 46 -4.49 2.91 3.52
CA ALA A 46 -4.10 3.46 4.83
C ALA A 46 -3.93 4.99 4.75
N TRP A 47 -3.16 5.49 3.77
CA TRP A 47 -3.01 6.93 3.54
C TRP A 47 -4.31 7.65 3.19
N CYS A 48 -5.21 7.00 2.45
CA CYS A 48 -6.55 7.55 2.22
C CYS A 48 -7.30 7.73 3.55
N PHE A 49 -7.22 6.74 4.44
CA PHE A 49 -7.84 6.81 5.76
C PHE A 49 -7.18 7.84 6.67
N THR A 50 -5.86 8.02 6.63
CA THR A 50 -5.17 9.11 7.34
C THR A 50 -5.69 10.48 6.91
N VAL A 51 -5.85 10.68 5.59
CA VAL A 51 -6.40 11.95 5.07
C VAL A 51 -7.85 12.15 5.51
N ILE A 52 -8.67 11.09 5.55
CA ILE A 52 -10.07 11.17 6.00
C ILE A 52 -10.16 11.37 7.52
N GLU A 53 -9.31 10.70 8.31
CA GLU A 53 -9.18 10.88 9.75
C GLU A 53 -8.99 12.35 10.08
N GLY A 54 -8.13 13.05 9.33
CA GLY A 54 -7.92 14.49 9.50
C GLY A 54 -9.16 15.38 9.27
N ILE A 55 -10.27 14.82 8.79
CA ILE A 55 -11.52 15.52 8.46
C ILE A 55 -12.69 15.03 9.34
N ILE A 56 -12.91 13.72 9.47
CA ILE A 56 -14.08 13.12 10.13
C ILE A 56 -13.76 11.80 10.85
N PHE A 57 -14.56 11.46 11.87
CA PHE A 57 -14.56 10.16 12.57
C PHE A 57 -13.14 9.66 12.94
N GLU A 58 -12.37 10.53 13.59
CA GLU A 58 -10.93 10.35 13.85
C GLU A 58 -10.58 8.94 14.36
N GLU A 59 -11.19 8.48 15.46
CA GLU A 59 -10.88 7.17 16.06
C GLU A 59 -11.15 5.98 15.13
N VAL A 60 -12.20 6.04 14.32
CA VAL A 60 -12.59 4.94 13.43
C VAL A 60 -11.61 4.85 12.26
N PHE A 61 -11.29 5.98 11.63
CA PHE A 61 -10.35 5.99 10.51
C PHE A 61 -8.92 5.71 10.96
N ASN A 62 -8.53 6.16 12.16
CA ASN A 62 -7.25 5.81 12.78
C ASN A 62 -7.11 4.29 12.97
N LEU A 63 -8.15 3.63 13.50
CA LEU A 63 -8.13 2.18 13.66
C LEU A 63 -8.03 1.44 12.31
N ILE A 64 -8.79 1.87 11.31
CA ILE A 64 -8.77 1.26 9.97
C ILE A 64 -7.41 1.50 9.31
N GLU A 65 -6.84 2.69 9.42
CA GLU A 65 -5.49 3.02 8.97
C GLU A 65 -4.47 2.02 9.54
N HIS A 66 -4.45 1.84 10.86
CA HIS A 66 -3.51 0.94 11.51
C HIS A 66 -3.70 -0.51 11.06
N ILE A 67 -4.95 -0.97 10.91
CA ILE A 67 -5.24 -2.31 10.34
C ILE A 67 -4.68 -2.44 8.92
N CYS A 68 -4.86 -1.41 8.08
CA CYS A 68 -4.32 -1.38 6.73
C CYS A 68 -2.79 -1.41 6.72
N TYR A 69 -2.11 -0.64 7.59
CA TYR A 69 -0.65 -0.66 7.68
C TYR A 69 -0.08 -2.00 8.14
N ILE A 70 -0.68 -2.61 9.17
CA ILE A 70 -0.26 -3.93 9.67
C ILE A 70 -0.45 -4.99 8.58
N SER A 71 -1.62 -4.97 7.93
CA SER A 71 -1.94 -5.92 6.85
C SER A 71 -1.01 -5.74 5.65
N SER A 72 -0.78 -4.49 5.23
CA SER A 72 0.15 -4.17 4.15
C SER A 72 1.56 -4.67 4.47
N SER A 73 2.07 -4.38 5.67
CA SER A 73 3.40 -4.79 6.11
C SER A 73 3.54 -6.31 6.16
N GLY A 74 2.54 -7.03 6.70
CA GLY A 74 2.54 -8.49 6.75
C GLY A 74 2.55 -9.12 5.35
N ILE A 75 1.74 -8.61 4.42
CA ILE A 75 1.71 -9.10 3.04
C ILE A 75 3.01 -8.75 2.30
N MET A 76 3.59 -7.58 2.55
CA MET A 76 4.88 -7.18 1.98
C MET A 76 6.00 -8.13 2.43
N VAL A 77 6.05 -8.48 3.71
CA VAL A 77 7.00 -9.48 4.23
C VAL A 77 6.79 -10.83 3.56
N ALA A 78 5.54 -11.30 3.44
CA ALA A 78 5.23 -12.55 2.74
C ALA A 78 5.69 -12.53 1.27
N TRP A 79 5.49 -11.40 0.58
CA TRP A 79 5.97 -11.21 -0.79
C TRP A 79 7.49 -11.28 -0.87
N ILE A 80 8.21 -10.57 0.01
CA ILE A 80 9.67 -10.57 0.08
C ILE A 80 10.19 -12.01 0.24
N LEU A 81 9.64 -12.77 1.19
CA LEU A 81 10.06 -14.16 1.42
C LEU A 81 9.86 -15.04 0.18
N ILE A 82 8.73 -14.94 -0.51
CA ILE A 82 8.46 -15.67 -1.75
C ILE A 82 9.40 -15.25 -2.89
N ALA A 83 9.64 -13.94 -3.03
CA ALA A 83 10.50 -13.39 -4.06
C ALA A 83 11.96 -13.86 -3.89
N PHE A 84 12.46 -13.92 -2.66
CA PHE A 84 13.80 -14.43 -2.36
C PHE A 84 13.91 -15.95 -2.48
N TRP A 85 12.88 -16.69 -2.08
CA TRP A 85 12.90 -18.15 -2.15
C TRP A 85 12.95 -18.65 -3.59
N LYS A 86 12.10 -18.10 -4.48
CA LYS A 86 12.11 -18.43 -5.92
C LYS A 86 13.36 -17.98 -6.68
N ARG A 87 14.20 -17.11 -6.10
CA ARG A 87 15.47 -16.69 -6.72
C ARG A 87 16.61 -17.67 -6.44
N LYS A 88 16.46 -18.54 -5.43
CA LYS A 88 17.45 -19.56 -5.08
C LYS A 88 17.28 -20.89 -5.85
N GLU A 89 16.09 -21.13 -6.42
CA GLU A 89 15.84 -22.19 -7.41
C GLU A 89 16.25 -21.75 -8.81
#